data_AF-A0A376RKW0-F1
#
_entry.id   AF-A0A376RKW0-F1
#
_cell.length_a   1.000
_cell.length_b   1.000
_cell.length_c   1.000
_cell.angle_alpha   90.00
_cell.angle_beta   90.00
_cell.angle_gamma   90.00
#
_symmetry.space_group_name_H-M   'P 1'
#
loop_
_entity.id
_entity.type
_entity.pdbx_description
1 polymer ?
#
loop_
_entity_poly.entity_id
_entity_poly.type
_entity_poly.pdbx_seq_one_letter_code
_entity_poly.pdbx_strand_id
1 'polypeptide(L)'
;MAKAWDIEPSIFAGMIEEDVGLKIRYIAMQILTAIDIAAPVDTGRFRNNNLVSLQHPDFGISDNVDPNGTIAVQRGIGVISKAANYGVIYIQNNLPYAEALENGHSQQAPTGVYANAFYGVFTGLQMKFTEIRNTVISRMTAQTIIDGKDVLYPNGPTFDPSGKLIWARLSNIPGQAGVNEIGAGPVVYRTGIIIIQLFVPAGSGSKLITETADKLRELFEFQDDDRLSYQAVSSIAVGEKNGWFQLNLQIPYRAL
;
A
#
# COMPACT_ATOMS: atom_id res chain seq x y z
N MET A 1 27.97 -5.41 26.14
CA MET A 1 28.25 -4.23 25.29
C MET A 1 26.90 -3.68 24.85
N ALA A 2 26.61 -2.40 25.10
CA ALA A 2 25.39 -1.79 24.59
C ALA A 2 25.39 -1.94 23.07
N LYS A 3 24.32 -2.51 22.48
CA LYS A 3 24.15 -2.50 21.03
C LYS A 3 24.16 -1.03 20.62
N ALA A 4 25.13 -0.64 19.78
CA ALA A 4 25.10 0.63 19.10
C ALA A 4 23.81 0.71 18.27
N TRP A 5 23.31 1.92 18.03
CA TRP A 5 22.18 2.11 17.13
C TRP A 5 22.52 1.55 15.75
N ASP A 6 21.60 0.79 15.15
CA ASP A 6 21.79 0.23 13.81
C ASP A 6 21.97 1.35 12.76
N ILE A 7 21.40 2.53 13.02
CA ILE A 7 21.61 3.76 12.26
C ILE A 7 21.98 4.87 13.24
N GLU A 8 23.05 5.60 12.96
CA GLU A 8 23.45 6.73 13.80
C GLU A 8 22.37 7.82 13.79
N PRO A 9 21.86 8.28 14.95
CA PRO A 9 20.81 9.30 15.00
C PRO A 9 21.16 10.60 14.27
N SER A 10 22.44 10.90 14.09
CA SER A 10 22.95 12.05 13.33
C SER A 10 22.68 11.94 11.82
N ILE A 11 22.62 10.72 11.28
CA ILE A 11 22.38 10.45 9.85
C ILE A 11 20.88 10.28 9.57
N PHE A 12 20.09 9.90 10.58
CA PHE A 12 18.66 9.67 10.47
C PHE A 12 17.90 10.84 9.82
N ALA A 13 18.22 12.09 10.20
CA ALA A 13 17.56 13.27 9.63
C ALA A 13 17.76 13.36 8.10
N GLY A 14 18.97 13.08 7.61
CA GLY A 14 19.27 13.09 6.18
C GLY A 14 18.58 11.96 5.42
N MET A 15 18.47 10.78 6.01
CA MET A 15 17.73 9.65 5.43
C MET A 15 16.24 9.97 5.29
N ILE A 16 15.62 10.52 6.34
CA ILE A 16 14.21 10.92 6.29
C ILE A 16 13.98 12.03 5.26
N GLU A 17 14.89 13.00 5.15
CA GLU A 17 14.82 14.04 4.13
C GLU A 17 14.86 13.48 2.70
N GLU A 18 15.74 12.50 2.45
CA GLU A 18 15.81 11.80 1.16
C GLU A 18 14.53 11.00 0.86
N ASP A 19 14.05 10.22 1.83
CA ASP A 19 12.82 9.42 1.72
C ASP A 19 11.60 10.30 1.45
N VAL A 20 11.48 11.43 2.16
CA VAL A 20 10.41 12.42 1.92
C VAL A 20 10.52 12.98 0.50
N GLY A 21 11.72 13.33 0.04
CA GLY A 21 11.94 13.79 -1.32
C GLY A 21 11.52 12.75 -2.37
N LEU A 22 11.89 11.49 -2.18
CA LEU A 22 11.49 10.39 -3.05
C LEU A 22 9.97 10.22 -3.07
N LYS A 23 9.31 10.28 -1.90
CA LYS A 23 7.86 10.14 -1.80
C LYS A 23 7.12 11.28 -2.47
N ILE A 24 7.57 12.53 -2.32
CA ILE A 24 6.98 13.70 -2.99
C ILE A 24 7.05 13.53 -4.51
N ARG A 25 8.23 13.17 -5.05
CA ARG A 25 8.41 12.94 -6.49
C ARG A 25 7.52 11.81 -7.00
N TYR A 26 7.43 10.70 -6.25
CA TYR A 26 6.55 9.59 -6.59
C TYR A 26 5.08 10.01 -6.66
N ILE A 27 4.57 10.71 -5.65
CA ILE A 27 3.18 11.20 -5.61
C ILE A 27 2.92 12.16 -6.78
N ALA A 28 3.83 13.10 -7.05
CA ALA A 28 3.68 14.04 -8.16
C ALA A 28 3.62 13.33 -9.52
N MET A 29 4.44 12.29 -9.75
CA MET A 29 4.39 11.50 -10.98
C MET A 29 3.07 10.72 -11.12
N GLN A 30 2.54 10.17 -10.02
CA GLN A 30 1.24 9.51 -10.00
C GLN A 30 0.11 10.50 -10.32
N ILE A 31 0.14 11.71 -9.72
CA ILE A 31 -0.85 12.77 -10.00
C ILE A 31 -0.79 13.21 -11.46
N LEU A 32 0.41 13.48 -12.01
CA LEU A 32 0.58 13.84 -13.41
C LEU A 32 -0.01 12.79 -14.36
N THR A 33 0.28 11.51 -14.08
CA THR A 33 -0.22 10.40 -14.89
C THR A 33 -1.74 10.26 -14.77
N ALA A 34 -2.29 10.43 -13.57
CA ALA A 34 -3.73 10.39 -13.34
C ALA A 34 -4.46 11.56 -14.02
N ILE A 35 -3.87 12.77 -14.04
CA ILE A 35 -4.41 13.93 -14.78
C ILE A 35 -4.48 13.61 -16.27
N ASP A 36 -3.44 13.01 -16.85
CA ASP A 36 -3.42 12.66 -18.27
C ASP A 36 -4.49 11.60 -18.62
N ILE A 37 -4.64 10.57 -17.78
CA ILE A 37 -5.67 9.53 -17.94
C ILE A 37 -7.08 10.13 -17.85
N ALA A 38 -7.32 11.00 -16.87
CA ALA A 38 -8.63 11.64 -16.65
C ALA A 38 -8.93 12.76 -17.66
N ALA A 39 -7.92 13.28 -18.36
CA ALA A 39 -8.07 14.38 -19.28
C ALA A 39 -8.95 13.98 -20.48
N PRO A 40 -9.95 14.80 -20.83
CA PRO A 40 -10.76 14.59 -22.02
C PRO A 40 -9.92 14.76 -23.28
N VAL A 41 -10.14 13.91 -24.28
CA VAL A 41 -9.43 13.95 -25.55
C VAL A 41 -10.37 14.37 -26.67
N ASP A 42 -10.06 15.53 -27.23
CA ASP A 42 -10.54 15.97 -28.53
C ASP A 42 -9.37 15.95 -29.52
N THR A 43 -8.56 17.02 -29.53
CA THR A 43 -7.31 17.07 -30.32
C THR A 43 -6.07 16.62 -29.55
N GLY A 44 -6.15 16.48 -28.23
CA GLY A 44 -4.98 16.25 -27.36
C GLY A 44 -4.24 17.52 -26.91
N ARG A 45 -4.75 18.73 -27.26
CA ARG A 45 -4.14 20.00 -26.81
C ARG A 45 -4.20 20.17 -25.29
N PHE A 46 -5.30 19.79 -24.66
CA PHE A 46 -5.44 19.86 -23.20
C PHE A 46 -4.37 19.02 -22.50
N ARG A 47 -4.19 17.75 -22.91
CA ARG A 47 -3.14 16.85 -22.38
C ARG A 47 -1.74 17.44 -22.50
N ASN A 48 -1.39 17.96 -23.68
CA ASN A 48 -0.08 18.57 -23.88
C ASN A 48 0.15 19.82 -23.01
N ASN A 49 -0.90 20.53 -22.62
CA ASN A 49 -0.82 21.74 -21.80
C ASN A 49 -0.84 21.47 -20.29
N ASN A 50 -0.79 20.21 -19.85
CA ASN A 50 -0.42 19.91 -18.47
C ASN A 50 1.09 20.14 -18.31
N LEU A 51 1.43 21.38 -17.93
CA LEU A 51 2.80 21.85 -17.71
C LEU A 51 3.24 21.56 -16.29
N VAL A 52 4.51 21.22 -16.14
CA VAL A 52 5.11 20.93 -14.84
C VAL A 52 6.31 21.83 -14.62
N SER A 53 6.34 22.51 -13.48
CA SER A 53 7.42 23.41 -13.08
C SER A 53 7.78 23.23 -11.61
N LEU A 54 8.96 23.72 -11.24
CA LEU A 54 9.49 23.63 -9.87
C LEU A 54 9.60 25.04 -9.29
N GLN A 55 9.31 25.17 -8.00
CA GLN A 55 9.45 26.40 -7.18
C GLN A 55 8.53 27.56 -7.57
N HIS A 56 8.30 27.81 -8.85
CA HIS A 56 7.39 28.82 -9.36
C HIS A 56 6.44 28.21 -10.41
N PRO A 57 5.22 28.73 -10.54
CA PRO A 57 4.29 28.30 -11.58
C PRO A 57 4.80 28.65 -12.99
N ASP A 58 4.32 27.92 -13.98
CA ASP A 58 4.49 28.22 -15.41
C ASP A 58 3.11 28.50 -16.02
N PHE A 59 2.90 29.74 -16.46
CA PHE A 59 1.65 30.21 -17.05
C PHE A 59 1.62 30.07 -18.58
N GLY A 60 2.58 29.35 -19.16
CA GLY A 60 2.66 29.09 -20.58
C GLY A 60 1.44 28.35 -21.13
N ILE A 61 1.21 28.53 -22.42
CA ILE A 61 0.22 27.81 -23.23
C ILE A 61 0.90 27.41 -24.54
N SER A 62 0.59 26.23 -25.02
CA SER A 62 1.10 25.66 -26.27
C SER A 62 -0.05 25.28 -27.20
N ASP A 63 0.15 25.49 -28.51
CA ASP A 63 -0.76 25.02 -29.55
C ASP A 63 -0.49 23.57 -29.98
N ASN A 64 0.67 23.01 -29.60
CA ASN A 64 0.98 21.62 -29.86
C ASN A 64 -0.02 20.67 -29.19
N VAL A 65 -0.25 19.54 -29.84
CA VAL A 65 -1.17 18.49 -29.40
C VAL A 65 -0.41 17.24 -28.96
N ASP A 66 -0.97 16.53 -27.99
CA ASP A 66 -0.48 15.23 -27.55
C ASP A 66 -1.66 14.31 -27.25
N PRO A 67 -2.30 13.71 -28.27
CA PRO A 67 -3.46 12.84 -28.07
C PRO A 67 -3.18 11.66 -27.14
N ASN A 68 -1.94 11.14 -27.17
CA ASN A 68 -1.52 9.98 -26.39
C ASN A 68 -1.04 10.35 -24.98
N GLY A 69 -0.78 11.63 -24.70
CA GLY A 69 -0.28 12.10 -23.39
C GLY A 69 1.19 11.79 -23.11
N THR A 70 1.83 10.96 -23.92
CA THR A 70 3.20 10.46 -23.71
C THR A 70 4.23 11.59 -23.62
N ILE A 71 4.11 12.62 -24.47
CA ILE A 71 5.07 13.72 -24.52
C ILE A 71 4.94 14.58 -23.26
N ALA A 72 3.71 14.95 -22.90
CA ALA A 72 3.41 15.77 -21.73
C ALA A 72 3.87 15.09 -20.44
N VAL A 73 3.54 13.80 -20.29
CA VAL A 73 3.90 12.98 -19.13
C VAL A 73 5.42 12.81 -19.03
N GLN A 74 6.11 12.44 -20.10
CA GLN A 74 7.58 12.28 -20.06
C GLN A 74 8.30 13.58 -19.76
N ARG A 75 7.85 14.70 -20.35
CA ARG A 75 8.36 16.04 -20.04
C ARG A 75 8.18 16.35 -18.56
N GLY A 76 6.99 16.12 -18.02
CA GLY A 76 6.70 16.36 -16.60
C GLY A 76 7.53 15.49 -15.66
N ILE A 77 7.66 14.18 -15.94
CA ILE A 77 8.54 13.27 -15.18
C ILE A 77 10.00 13.77 -15.19
N GLY A 78 10.48 14.24 -16.34
CA GLY A 78 11.82 14.83 -16.49
C GLY A 78 12.05 16.07 -15.63
N VAL A 79 10.99 16.84 -15.34
CA VAL A 79 11.04 17.98 -14.41
C VAL A 79 10.93 17.51 -12.96
N ILE A 80 9.97 16.63 -12.64
CA ILE A 80 9.71 16.13 -11.28
C ILE A 80 10.93 15.42 -10.69
N SER A 81 11.64 14.63 -11.49
CA SER A 81 12.86 13.92 -11.07
C SER A 81 13.97 14.86 -10.55
N LYS A 82 13.95 16.14 -10.93
CA LYS A 82 14.90 17.18 -10.50
C LYS A 82 14.42 17.98 -9.29
N ALA A 83 13.22 17.70 -8.76
CA ALA A 83 12.68 18.41 -7.62
C ALA A 83 13.56 18.22 -6.39
N ALA A 84 13.92 19.32 -5.74
CA ALA A 84 14.62 19.31 -4.45
C ALA A 84 13.76 18.65 -3.37
N ASN A 85 14.39 18.13 -2.33
CA ASN A 85 13.68 17.67 -1.13
C ASN A 85 12.91 18.86 -0.55
N TYR A 86 11.64 18.66 -0.18
CA TYR A 86 10.69 19.70 0.24
C TYR A 86 10.39 20.79 -0.82
N GLY A 87 10.79 20.62 -2.08
CA GLY A 87 10.50 21.55 -3.16
C GLY A 87 9.03 21.54 -3.56
N VAL A 88 8.51 22.71 -3.98
CA VAL A 88 7.15 22.83 -4.53
C VAL A 88 7.14 22.41 -6.00
N ILE A 89 6.24 21.49 -6.35
CA ILE A 89 5.99 21.04 -7.72
C ILE A 89 4.63 21.58 -8.16
N TYR A 90 4.60 22.29 -9.28
CA TYR A 90 3.38 22.78 -9.90
C TYR A 90 3.03 21.86 -11.07
N ILE A 91 1.79 21.37 -11.13
CA ILE A 91 1.21 20.73 -12.31
C ILE A 91 -0.02 21.55 -12.68
N GLN A 92 -0.01 22.17 -13.85
CA GLN A 92 -0.97 23.22 -14.19
C GLN A 92 -1.39 23.15 -15.65
N ASN A 93 -2.60 23.63 -15.93
CA ASN A 93 -3.10 23.84 -17.28
C ASN A 93 -3.68 25.25 -17.38
N ASN A 94 -3.11 26.07 -18.26
CA ASN A 94 -3.46 27.49 -18.38
C ASN A 94 -4.36 27.77 -19.60
N LEU A 95 -4.87 26.74 -20.27
CA LEU A 95 -5.77 26.95 -21.40
C LEU A 95 -7.04 27.66 -20.92
N PRO A 96 -7.61 28.61 -21.70
CA PRO A 96 -8.79 29.38 -21.29
C PRO A 96 -10.01 28.52 -20.92
N TYR A 97 -10.09 27.29 -21.44
CA TYR A 97 -11.17 26.35 -21.18
C TYR A 97 -10.83 25.30 -20.11
N ALA A 98 -9.64 25.33 -19.50
CA ALA A 98 -9.22 24.32 -18.54
C ALA A 98 -10.10 24.30 -17.28
N GLU A 99 -10.45 25.48 -16.76
CA GLU A 99 -11.38 25.60 -15.63
C GLU A 99 -12.78 25.10 -15.97
N ALA A 100 -13.25 25.33 -17.20
CA ALA A 100 -14.53 24.80 -17.66
C ALA A 100 -14.52 23.26 -17.65
N LEU A 101 -13.43 22.64 -18.11
CA LEU A 101 -13.26 21.17 -18.07
C LEU A 101 -13.19 20.63 -16.64
N GLU A 102 -12.52 21.33 -15.72
CA GLU A 102 -12.50 20.96 -14.32
C GLU A 102 -13.89 20.99 -13.69
N ASN A 103 -14.74 21.93 -14.13
CA ASN A 103 -16.12 22.06 -13.69
C ASN A 103 -17.12 21.18 -14.49
N GLY A 104 -16.65 20.15 -15.19
CA GLY A 104 -17.52 19.12 -15.77
C GLY A 104 -18.11 19.43 -17.14
N HIS A 105 -17.60 20.42 -17.88
CA HIS A 105 -18.11 20.75 -19.22
C HIS A 105 -17.86 19.67 -20.29
N SER A 106 -17.07 18.64 -20.00
CA SER A 106 -16.87 17.50 -20.90
C SER A 106 -17.59 16.26 -20.40
N GLN A 107 -18.29 15.56 -21.30
CA GLN A 107 -18.88 14.26 -21.00
C GLN A 107 -17.83 13.18 -20.67
N GLN A 108 -16.58 13.36 -21.12
CA GLN A 108 -15.48 12.45 -20.80
C GLN A 108 -14.89 12.72 -19.39
N ALA A 109 -15.09 13.93 -18.85
CA ALA A 109 -14.62 14.33 -17.52
C ALA A 109 -15.72 15.07 -16.74
N PRO A 110 -16.86 14.42 -16.46
CA PRO A 110 -18.05 15.08 -15.91
C PRO A 110 -17.87 15.60 -14.47
N THR A 111 -16.86 15.09 -13.75
CA THR A 111 -16.54 15.48 -12.37
C THR A 111 -15.15 16.14 -12.26
N GLY A 112 -14.62 16.64 -13.37
CA GLY A 112 -13.31 17.30 -13.44
C GLY A 112 -12.14 16.36 -13.75
N VAL A 113 -10.94 16.93 -13.85
CA VAL A 113 -9.71 16.21 -14.20
C VAL A 113 -8.75 16.20 -13.01
N TYR A 114 -8.41 17.38 -12.49
CA TYR A 114 -7.45 17.55 -11.41
C TYR A 114 -8.00 17.04 -10.09
N ALA A 115 -9.25 17.34 -9.75
CA ALA A 115 -9.91 16.80 -8.56
C ALA A 115 -9.96 15.27 -8.61
N ASN A 116 -10.40 14.69 -9.73
CA ASN A 116 -10.45 13.24 -9.91
C ASN A 116 -9.07 12.59 -9.79
N ALA A 117 -8.04 13.18 -10.41
CA ALA A 117 -6.68 12.68 -10.32
C ALA A 117 -6.14 12.75 -8.89
N PHE A 118 -6.36 13.87 -8.19
CA PHE A 118 -5.95 14.03 -6.80
C PHE A 118 -6.63 13.00 -5.89
N TYR A 119 -7.96 12.89 -5.96
CA TYR A 119 -8.70 11.91 -5.15
C TYR A 119 -8.34 10.47 -5.50
N GLY A 120 -8.13 10.15 -6.79
CA GLY A 120 -7.72 8.83 -7.23
C GLY A 120 -6.36 8.43 -6.67
N VAL A 121 -5.36 9.32 -6.74
CA VAL A 121 -4.03 9.06 -6.18
C VAL A 121 -4.09 9.02 -4.66
N PHE A 122 -4.77 9.96 -4.01
CA PHE A 122 -4.85 10.02 -2.55
C PHE A 122 -5.53 8.79 -1.95
N THR A 123 -6.64 8.36 -2.54
CA THR A 123 -7.31 7.12 -2.12
C THR A 123 -6.50 5.88 -2.48
N GLY A 124 -5.75 5.91 -3.58
CA GLY A 124 -4.84 4.85 -3.99
C GLY A 124 -3.61 4.72 -3.10
N LEU A 125 -3.19 5.78 -2.41
CA LEU A 125 -2.11 5.74 -1.41
C LEU A 125 -2.53 4.93 -0.19
N GLN A 126 -3.82 4.87 0.14
CA GLN A 126 -4.34 4.07 1.25
C GLN A 126 -4.67 2.64 0.84
N MET A 127 -4.15 1.67 1.57
CA MET A 127 -4.43 0.26 1.32
C MET A 127 -5.88 -0.08 1.70
N LYS A 128 -6.62 -0.69 0.76
CA LYS A 128 -8.00 -1.17 1.00
C LYS A 128 -7.99 -2.46 1.81
N PHE A 129 -9.07 -2.75 2.52
CA PHE A 129 -9.20 -4.03 3.27
C PHE A 129 -8.99 -5.27 2.39
N THR A 130 -9.45 -5.22 1.14
CA THR A 130 -9.25 -6.29 0.15
C THR A 130 -7.79 -6.45 -0.26
N GLU A 131 -7.06 -5.34 -0.40
CA GLU A 131 -5.63 -5.36 -0.72
C GLU A 131 -4.84 -5.91 0.45
N ILE A 132 -5.11 -5.45 1.68
CA ILE A 132 -4.49 -5.99 2.91
C ILE A 132 -4.71 -7.50 2.96
N ARG A 133 -5.96 -7.97 2.79
CA ARG A 133 -6.27 -9.40 2.78
C ARG A 133 -5.46 -10.15 1.72
N ASN A 134 -5.40 -9.65 0.48
CA ASN A 134 -4.72 -10.33 -0.61
C ASN A 134 -3.20 -10.40 -0.39
N THR A 135 -2.59 -9.33 0.13
CA THR A 135 -1.16 -9.30 0.46
C THR A 135 -0.82 -10.31 1.56
N VAL A 136 -1.62 -10.36 2.64
CA VAL A 136 -1.43 -11.34 3.72
C VAL A 136 -1.61 -12.77 3.20
N ILE A 137 -2.62 -13.02 2.36
CA ILE A 137 -2.81 -14.33 1.72
C ILE A 137 -1.58 -14.67 0.87
N SER A 138 -1.09 -13.73 0.06
CA SER A 138 0.08 -13.94 -0.80
C SER A 138 1.32 -14.34 0.01
N ARG A 139 1.60 -13.64 1.11
CA ARG A 139 2.69 -13.99 2.03
C ARG A 139 2.46 -15.37 2.66
N MET A 140 1.25 -15.67 3.12
CA MET A 140 0.90 -17.00 3.65
C MET A 140 0.96 -18.09 2.59
N THR A 141 0.78 -17.82 1.30
CA THR A 141 0.94 -18.83 0.23
C THR A 141 2.41 -19.07 -0.15
N ALA A 142 3.32 -18.15 0.19
CA ALA A 142 4.75 -18.29 -0.08
C ALA A 142 5.46 -19.24 0.88
N GLN A 143 4.84 -19.55 2.03
CA GLN A 143 5.35 -20.53 2.99
C GLN A 143 5.29 -21.95 2.42
N THR A 144 6.24 -22.80 2.80
CA THR A 144 6.33 -24.20 2.35
C THR A 144 6.27 -25.22 3.49
N ILE A 145 6.03 -24.75 4.73
CA ILE A 145 6.03 -25.56 5.96
C ILE A 145 4.75 -26.40 6.08
N ILE A 146 3.62 -25.84 5.66
CA ILE A 146 2.31 -26.51 5.61
C ILE A 146 1.93 -26.64 4.14
N ASP A 147 1.42 -27.80 3.72
CA ASP A 147 0.88 -27.95 2.37
C ASP A 147 -0.22 -26.90 2.15
N GLY A 148 -0.19 -26.18 1.02
CA GLY A 148 -1.14 -25.11 0.74
C GLY A 148 -2.61 -25.56 0.80
N LYS A 149 -2.88 -26.85 0.52
CA LYS A 149 -4.21 -27.44 0.65
C LYS A 149 -4.67 -27.62 2.10
N ASP A 150 -3.74 -27.61 3.05
CA ASP A 150 -3.94 -27.77 4.50
C ASP A 150 -3.98 -26.41 5.21
N VAL A 151 -4.08 -25.32 4.45
CA VAL A 151 -4.30 -23.96 4.95
C VAL A 151 -5.68 -23.47 4.51
N LEU A 152 -6.56 -23.21 5.48
CA LEU A 152 -7.86 -22.60 5.24
C LEU A 152 -7.74 -21.08 5.23
N TYR A 153 -7.98 -20.49 4.07
CA TYR A 153 -8.03 -19.04 3.86
C TYR A 153 -9.45 -18.48 4.08
N PRO A 154 -9.59 -17.19 4.39
CA PRO A 154 -10.90 -16.54 4.50
C PRO A 154 -11.72 -16.75 3.22
N ASN A 155 -13.01 -17.08 3.34
CA ASN A 155 -13.93 -17.43 2.24
C ASN A 155 -13.48 -18.63 1.38
N GLY A 156 -12.61 -19.50 1.91
CA GLY A 156 -12.29 -20.78 1.27
C GLY A 156 -13.47 -21.76 1.28
N PRO A 157 -13.40 -22.83 0.48
CA PRO A 157 -14.39 -23.90 0.51
C PRO A 157 -14.39 -24.62 1.88
N THR A 158 -15.42 -25.43 2.14
CA THR A 158 -15.48 -26.28 3.33
C THR A 158 -14.20 -27.12 3.45
N PHE A 159 -13.55 -27.06 4.60
CA PHE A 159 -12.28 -27.73 4.87
C PHE A 159 -12.50 -28.98 5.71
N ASP A 160 -11.97 -30.12 5.25
CA ASP A 160 -11.95 -31.37 6.02
C ASP A 160 -10.56 -31.56 6.68
N PRO A 161 -10.45 -31.45 8.02
CA PRO A 161 -9.20 -31.64 8.74
C PRO A 161 -8.83 -33.11 8.94
N SER A 162 -9.67 -34.06 8.53
CA SER A 162 -9.48 -35.48 8.81
C SER A 162 -8.18 -36.02 8.19
N GLY A 163 -7.41 -36.76 8.98
CA GLY A 163 -6.16 -37.39 8.54
C GLY A 163 -4.97 -36.44 8.36
N LYS A 164 -5.10 -35.16 8.71
CA LYS A 164 -3.98 -34.19 8.63
C LYS A 164 -3.08 -34.28 9.86
N LEU A 165 -1.76 -34.22 9.63
CA LEU A 165 -0.77 -34.13 10.71
C LEU A 165 -0.70 -32.73 11.31
N ILE A 166 -0.92 -31.72 10.48
CA ILE A 166 -1.03 -30.31 10.86
C ILE A 166 -1.89 -29.59 9.82
N TRP A 167 -2.67 -28.61 10.26
CA TRP A 167 -3.36 -27.68 9.35
C TRP A 167 -3.44 -26.29 9.99
N ALA A 168 -3.63 -25.27 9.16
CA ALA A 168 -3.73 -23.88 9.61
C ALA A 168 -5.03 -23.22 9.17
N ARG A 169 -5.51 -22.27 9.96
CA ARG A 169 -6.55 -21.31 9.56
C ARG A 169 -6.00 -19.90 9.62
N LEU A 170 -6.07 -19.19 8.50
CA LEU A 170 -5.74 -17.77 8.45
C LEU A 170 -7.00 -16.94 8.66
N SER A 171 -6.96 -16.02 9.60
CA SER A 171 -8.00 -15.00 9.82
C SER A 171 -7.37 -13.62 9.87
N ASN A 172 -7.97 -12.65 9.19
CA ASN A 172 -7.61 -11.24 9.33
C ASN A 172 -8.75 -10.55 10.08
N ILE A 173 -8.45 -9.99 11.25
CA ILE A 173 -9.38 -9.21 12.06
C ILE A 173 -8.94 -7.76 11.96
N PRO A 174 -9.67 -6.92 11.19
CA PRO A 174 -9.41 -5.48 11.17
C PRO A 174 -9.57 -4.88 12.56
N GLY A 175 -8.63 -4.03 12.96
CA GLY A 175 -8.70 -3.26 14.19
C GLY A 175 -9.42 -1.93 14.00
N GLN A 176 -9.56 -1.17 15.09
CA GLN A 176 -10.00 0.21 15.01
C GLN A 176 -8.90 1.05 14.34
N ALA A 177 -9.23 1.70 13.23
CA ALA A 177 -8.28 2.57 12.54
C ALA A 177 -7.93 3.78 13.41
N GLY A 178 -6.65 4.18 13.35
CA GLY A 178 -6.14 5.37 14.04
C GLY A 178 -5.86 6.50 13.05
N VAL A 179 -6.12 7.73 13.46
CA VAL A 179 -5.71 8.95 12.75
C VAL A 179 -4.58 9.59 13.55
N ASN A 180 -3.42 9.81 12.93
CA ASN A 180 -2.33 10.59 13.50
C ASN A 180 -2.14 11.84 12.63
N GLU A 181 -2.20 13.04 13.21
CA GLU A 181 -2.21 14.29 12.45
C GLU A 181 -1.06 15.23 12.84
N ILE A 182 -0.25 15.60 11.84
CA ILE A 182 0.40 16.91 11.67
C ILE A 182 0.36 17.19 10.15
N GLY A 183 -0.69 17.85 9.62
CA GLY A 183 -0.80 18.17 8.19
C GLY A 183 -2.22 18.49 7.66
N ALA A 184 -2.32 18.81 6.35
CA ALA A 184 -3.57 19.16 5.66
C ALA A 184 -4.28 17.91 5.09
N GLY A 185 -4.95 17.16 5.95
CA GLY A 185 -5.84 16.05 5.57
C GLY A 185 -5.59 14.75 6.36
N PRO A 186 -6.62 13.91 6.59
CA PRO A 186 -6.48 12.73 7.44
C PRO A 186 -5.68 11.62 6.73
N VAL A 187 -4.53 11.25 7.30
CA VAL A 187 -3.85 9.98 6.98
C VAL A 187 -4.31 8.93 7.98
N VAL A 188 -4.94 7.87 7.47
CA VAL A 188 -5.53 6.81 8.30
C VAL A 188 -4.59 5.62 8.31
N TYR A 189 -4.00 5.32 9.46
CA TYR A 189 -3.33 4.04 9.66
C TYR A 189 -4.39 2.98 9.92
N ARG A 190 -4.43 1.95 9.06
CA ARG A 190 -5.27 0.78 9.29
C ARG A 190 -4.46 -0.23 10.07
N THR A 191 -4.77 -0.37 11.35
CA THR A 191 -4.20 -1.42 12.18
C THR A 191 -5.15 -2.60 12.25
N GLY A 192 -4.61 -3.77 12.52
CA GLY A 192 -5.39 -4.97 12.74
C GLY A 192 -4.51 -6.09 13.25
N ILE A 193 -5.13 -7.25 13.40
CA ILE A 193 -4.45 -8.45 13.85
C ILE A 193 -4.74 -9.59 12.89
N ILE A 194 -3.68 -10.22 12.42
CA ILE A 194 -3.77 -11.49 11.72
C ILE A 194 -3.66 -12.58 12.78
N ILE A 195 -4.57 -13.55 12.71
CA ILE A 195 -4.54 -14.73 13.55
C ILE A 195 -4.29 -15.93 12.64
N ILE A 196 -3.17 -16.63 12.87
CA ILE A 196 -2.91 -17.93 12.29
C ILE A 196 -3.16 -18.98 13.36
N GLN A 197 -4.22 -19.74 13.21
CA GLN A 197 -4.54 -20.84 14.12
C GLN A 197 -3.91 -22.11 13.57
N LEU A 198 -3.00 -22.72 14.32
CA LEU A 198 -2.37 -23.99 14.01
C LEU A 198 -3.04 -25.10 14.79
N PHE A 199 -3.25 -26.24 14.13
CA PHE A 199 -3.92 -27.40 14.71
C PHE A 199 -3.10 -28.66 14.45
N VAL A 200 -2.84 -29.43 15.50
CA VAL A 200 -2.27 -30.79 15.41
C VAL A 200 -3.16 -31.78 16.18
N PRO A 201 -3.17 -33.08 15.84
CA PRO A 201 -3.96 -34.06 16.59
C PRO A 201 -3.60 -34.04 18.08
N ALA A 202 -4.61 -34.11 18.95
CA ALA A 202 -4.41 -34.17 20.40
C ALA A 202 -3.46 -35.32 20.77
N GLY A 203 -2.59 -35.10 21.75
CA GLY A 203 -1.59 -36.10 22.17
C GLY A 203 -0.44 -36.38 21.19
N SER A 204 -0.33 -35.68 20.04
CA SER A 204 0.80 -35.83 19.10
C SER A 204 2.11 -35.19 19.58
N GLY A 205 2.07 -34.47 20.71
CA GLY A 205 3.19 -33.69 21.23
C GLY A 205 3.31 -32.31 20.58
N SER A 206 4.05 -31.41 21.24
CA SER A 206 4.09 -29.99 20.83
C SER A 206 5.15 -29.68 19.77
N LYS A 207 6.06 -30.60 19.45
CA LYS A 207 7.24 -30.32 18.61
C LYS A 207 6.88 -29.79 17.21
N LEU A 208 6.01 -30.50 16.49
CA LEU A 208 5.63 -30.14 15.13
C LEU A 208 4.94 -28.76 15.07
N ILE A 209 4.04 -28.50 16.02
CA ILE A 209 3.32 -27.22 16.07
C ILE A 209 4.23 -26.06 16.48
N THR A 210 5.21 -26.27 17.36
CA THR A 210 6.18 -25.23 17.75
C THR A 210 7.18 -24.93 16.64
N GLU A 211 7.71 -25.94 15.95
CA GLU A 211 8.64 -25.72 14.81
C GLU A 211 7.93 -25.01 13.65
N THR A 212 6.67 -25.35 13.42
CA THR A 212 5.84 -24.66 12.41
C THR A 212 5.57 -23.22 12.81
N ALA A 213 5.28 -22.98 14.10
CA ALA A 213 5.08 -21.65 14.64
C ALA A 213 6.33 -20.75 14.49
N ASP A 214 7.52 -21.29 14.75
CA ASP A 214 8.79 -20.56 14.60
C ASP A 214 9.03 -20.12 13.15
N LYS A 215 8.69 -20.98 12.19
CA LYS A 215 8.83 -20.66 10.77
C LYS A 215 7.83 -19.63 10.28
N LEU A 216 6.59 -19.69 10.75
CA LEU A 216 5.61 -18.66 10.45
C LEU A 216 5.94 -17.34 11.13
N ARG A 217 6.53 -17.36 12.34
CA ARG A 217 7.09 -16.18 12.97
C ARG A 217 8.18 -15.56 12.08
N GLU A 218 9.16 -16.33 11.61
CA GLU A 218 10.21 -15.84 10.70
C GLU A 218 9.65 -15.22 9.42
N LEU A 219 8.54 -15.75 8.90
CA LEU A 219 7.90 -15.27 7.67
C LEU A 219 7.17 -13.92 7.84
N PHE A 220 6.68 -13.61 9.04
CA PHE A 220 5.83 -12.44 9.28
C PHE A 220 6.50 -11.39 10.17
N GLU A 221 7.24 -11.79 11.20
CA GLU A 221 7.76 -10.86 12.21
C GLU A 221 8.70 -9.82 11.59
N PHE A 222 8.36 -8.54 11.79
CA PHE A 222 9.09 -7.38 11.28
C PHE A 222 9.37 -7.41 9.77
N GLN A 223 8.48 -8.05 9.01
CA GLN A 223 8.51 -7.99 7.55
C GLN A 223 7.67 -6.82 7.04
N ASP A 224 7.99 -6.35 5.84
CA ASP A 224 7.25 -5.31 5.14
C ASP A 224 6.83 -5.80 3.75
N ASP A 225 5.56 -5.56 3.40
CA ASP A 225 4.99 -5.73 2.06
C ASP A 225 4.53 -4.35 1.55
N ASP A 226 5.48 -3.54 1.07
CA ASP A 226 5.25 -2.17 0.57
C ASP A 226 4.56 -1.28 1.62
N ARG A 227 3.24 -1.18 1.60
CA ARG A 227 2.43 -0.35 2.51
C ARG A 227 1.92 -1.10 3.75
N LEU A 228 2.25 -2.38 3.89
CA LEU A 228 1.82 -3.24 5.01
C LEU A 228 3.02 -3.71 5.82
N SER A 229 3.12 -3.28 7.07
CA SER A 229 4.16 -3.69 8.01
C SER A 229 3.59 -4.65 9.06
N TYR A 230 4.27 -5.75 9.30
CA TYR A 230 3.93 -6.71 10.35
C TYR A 230 4.76 -6.44 11.62
N GLN A 231 4.13 -6.64 12.78
CA GLN A 231 4.75 -6.39 14.08
C GLN A 231 5.17 -7.70 14.75
N ALA A 232 5.64 -7.59 16.00
CA ALA A 232 6.04 -8.74 16.82
C ALA A 232 4.94 -9.81 16.89
N VAL A 233 5.32 -11.06 16.73
CA VAL A 233 4.40 -12.19 16.71
C VAL A 233 4.28 -12.81 18.10
N SER A 234 3.06 -12.95 18.59
CA SER A 234 2.77 -13.60 19.88
C SER A 234 2.19 -15.00 19.67
N SER A 235 2.67 -15.99 20.42
CA SER A 235 2.10 -17.35 20.42
C SER A 235 1.23 -17.57 21.67
N ILE A 236 0.03 -18.10 21.46
CA ILE A 236 -0.95 -18.36 22.53
C ILE A 236 -1.48 -19.77 22.40
N ALA A 237 -1.17 -20.63 23.37
CA ALA A 237 -1.73 -21.98 23.44
C ALA A 237 -3.19 -21.92 23.89
N VAL A 238 -4.10 -22.44 23.06
CA VAL A 238 -5.54 -22.50 23.37
C VAL A 238 -5.89 -23.82 24.07
N GLY A 239 -5.07 -24.86 23.88
CA GLY A 239 -5.26 -26.19 24.47
C GLY A 239 -5.97 -27.14 23.52
N GLU A 240 -6.51 -28.23 24.07
CA GLU A 240 -7.14 -29.29 23.30
C GLU A 240 -8.66 -29.17 23.27
N LYS A 241 -9.24 -29.27 22.07
CA LYS A 241 -10.69 -29.34 21.87
C LYS A 241 -11.02 -30.15 20.62
N ASN A 242 -12.04 -31.00 20.70
CA ASN A 242 -12.51 -31.82 19.58
C ASN A 242 -11.41 -32.68 18.91
N GLY A 243 -10.47 -33.21 19.69
CA GLY A 243 -9.37 -34.05 19.18
C GLY A 243 -8.20 -33.28 18.54
N TRP A 244 -8.17 -31.95 18.65
CA TRP A 244 -7.10 -31.11 18.15
C TRP A 244 -6.49 -30.26 19.26
N PHE A 245 -5.16 -30.19 19.31
CA PHE A 245 -4.44 -29.17 20.06
C PHE A 245 -4.29 -27.92 19.18
N GLN A 246 -4.65 -26.76 19.72
CA GLN A 246 -4.64 -25.49 19.01
C GLN A 246 -3.61 -24.51 19.60
N LEU A 247 -2.82 -23.91 18.70
CA LEU A 247 -1.91 -22.80 18.98
C LEU A 247 -2.27 -21.62 18.07
N ASN A 248 -2.42 -20.42 18.62
CA ASN A 248 -2.68 -19.21 17.85
C ASN A 248 -1.41 -18.37 17.76
N LEU A 249 -1.06 -17.97 16.55
CA LEU A 249 -0.15 -16.85 16.31
C LEU A 249 -0.97 -15.58 16.13
N GLN A 250 -0.63 -14.57 16.89
CA GLN A 250 -1.21 -13.22 16.83
C GLN A 250 -0.17 -12.27 16.25
N ILE A 251 -0.50 -11.68 15.11
CA ILE A 251 0.42 -10.87 14.31
C ILE A 251 -0.26 -9.52 14.07
N PRO A 252 0.01 -8.50 14.92
CA PRO A 252 -0.47 -7.16 14.66
C PRO A 252 0.16 -6.62 13.38
N TYR A 253 -0.59 -5.84 12.62
CA TYR A 253 -0.08 -5.16 11.42
C TYR A 253 -0.50 -3.69 11.41
N ARG A 254 0.21 -2.92 10.59
CA ARG A 254 -0.10 -1.54 10.25
C ARG A 254 -0.03 -1.38 8.74
N ALA A 255 -1.12 -0.92 8.14
CA ALA A 255 -1.19 -0.55 6.73
C ALA A 255 -1.37 0.96 6.57
N LEU A 256 -0.72 1.50 5.54
CA LEU A 256 -0.84 2.89 5.07
C LEU A 256 -1.89 3.01 3.96
#